data_AF-A0A7C7XCJ0-F1
#
_entry.id   AF-A0A7C7XCJ0-F1
#
_cell.length_a   1.000
_cell.length_b   1.000
_cell.length_c   1.000
_cell.angle_alpha   90.00
_cell.angle_beta   90.00
_cell.angle_gamma   90.00
#
_symmetry.space_group_name_H-M   'P 1'
#
loop_
_entity.id
_entity.type
_entity.pdbx_description
1 polymer ?
#
loop_
_entity_poly.entity_id
_entity_poly.type
_entity_poly.pdbx_seq_one_letter_code
_entity_poly.pdbx_strand_id
1 'polypeptide(L)'
;MGGLLRRATALREQRTTSPELAYLDLGNNFPEPSEQGNLKVRLIHTALRQFQPAAILVGPNEWASGLNTLAPELPYLLSNQSENLPFLSLKRIEQQGRHNEIRGFLSPSLVYQNENGPPLVKTAEAVIPEWKTALANSKPDWSILLFRGTDAELEAFQHSKLFDLIVSGSTNDDELQQVMVRKTELGEVPMIPTKGQGLVSGTWDAQAQKLRSSGEVSLPAGLSVDWLRRNVLDDPELLPAFQVYDAEVKELFFTNLDRMDKQQEKSPFVGAAVCQGCHAEAFSIWKNSRHGHAFATLETKGKHFDPECLECHVVGLKPWKPPLNSVSPALQSFVGRTGFLSPQLTPQLLNVQCENCHGPARVHLANPVTEKPPHPAREACTTCHVGSHSPSFNFESYWPKIRHK
;
A
#
# COMPACT_ATOMS: atom_id res chain seq x y z
N MET A 1 -4.04 -2.58 9.46
CA MET A 1 -3.58 -3.99 9.40
C MET A 1 -2.24 -3.99 8.66
N GLY A 2 -1.44 -5.07 8.72
CA GLY A 2 -0.14 -5.11 8.04
C GLY A 2 0.95 -4.31 8.75
N GLY A 3 1.88 -3.81 7.93
CA GLY A 3 3.05 -3.04 8.35
C GLY A 3 4.32 -3.87 8.46
N LEU A 4 5.46 -3.24 8.18
CA LEU A 4 6.77 -3.91 8.19
C LEU A 4 7.12 -4.48 9.57
N LEU A 5 6.76 -3.78 10.66
CA LEU A 5 6.98 -4.22 12.04
C LEU A 5 6.28 -5.56 12.33
N ARG A 6 4.96 -5.66 12.07
CA ARG A 6 4.22 -6.91 12.29
C ARG A 6 4.70 -8.04 11.38
N ARG A 7 5.09 -7.70 10.14
CA ARG A 7 5.64 -8.68 9.20
C ARG A 7 6.95 -9.27 9.73
N ALA A 8 7.85 -8.43 10.28
CA ALA A 8 9.10 -8.88 10.89
C ALA A 8 8.82 -9.86 12.05
N THR A 9 7.91 -9.50 12.95
CA THR A 9 7.49 -10.37 14.07
C THR A 9 6.97 -11.71 13.58
N ALA A 10 6.00 -11.69 12.65
CA ALA A 10 5.40 -12.91 12.13
C ALA A 10 6.42 -13.83 11.45
N LEU A 11 7.35 -13.28 10.64
CA LEU A 11 8.40 -14.07 9.99
C LEU A 11 9.38 -14.66 10.99
N ARG A 12 9.77 -13.92 12.04
CA ARG A 12 10.65 -14.44 13.10
C ARG A 12 9.98 -15.58 13.87
N GLU A 13 8.70 -15.41 14.24
CA GLU A 13 7.93 -16.45 14.93
C GLU A 13 7.83 -17.71 14.08
N GLN A 14 7.48 -17.58 12.80
CA GLN A 14 7.40 -18.72 11.87
C GLN A 14 8.75 -19.43 11.70
N ARG A 15 9.87 -18.69 11.67
CA ARG A 15 11.23 -19.28 11.60
C ARG A 15 11.61 -20.07 12.84
N THR A 16 11.05 -19.74 14.00
CA THR A 16 11.30 -20.49 15.24
C THR A 16 10.75 -21.91 15.17
N THR A 17 9.59 -22.09 14.51
CA THR A 17 8.99 -23.41 14.29
C THR A 17 9.41 -24.06 12.98
N SER A 18 9.87 -23.26 12.02
CA SER A 18 10.23 -23.69 10.66
C SER A 18 11.56 -23.04 10.22
N PRO A 19 12.73 -23.56 10.66
CA PRO A 19 14.03 -22.98 10.32
C PRO A 19 14.31 -22.91 8.81
N GLU A 20 13.74 -23.83 8.03
CA GLU A 20 13.86 -23.94 6.57
C GLU A 20 12.89 -23.02 5.81
N LEU A 21 12.23 -22.06 6.48
CA LEU A 21 11.24 -21.16 5.88
C LEU A 21 11.88 -20.30 4.78
N ALA A 22 11.43 -20.51 3.53
CA ALA A 22 11.73 -19.61 2.42
C ALA A 22 10.66 -18.53 2.31
N TYR A 23 11.05 -17.27 2.54
CA TYR A 23 10.20 -16.11 2.32
C TYR A 23 10.33 -15.62 0.87
N LEU A 24 9.21 -15.52 0.15
CA LEU A 24 9.15 -15.01 -1.22
C LEU A 24 8.33 -13.72 -1.24
N ASP A 25 8.82 -12.71 -1.93
CA ASP A 25 8.18 -11.41 -2.02
C ASP A 25 7.72 -11.14 -3.46
N LEU A 26 6.45 -10.75 -3.66
CA LEU A 26 5.86 -10.48 -4.99
C LEU A 26 6.06 -9.04 -5.47
N GLY A 27 6.99 -8.32 -4.85
CA GLY A 27 7.36 -6.98 -5.25
C GLY A 27 6.24 -5.96 -5.09
N ASN A 28 6.47 -4.80 -5.68
CA ASN A 28 5.62 -3.62 -5.58
C ASN A 28 5.54 -3.11 -4.14
N ASN A 29 6.69 -3.09 -3.46
CA ASN A 29 6.85 -2.63 -2.09
C ASN A 29 7.04 -1.12 -2.01
N PHE A 30 7.63 -0.51 -3.04
CA PHE A 30 7.97 0.90 -3.03
C PHE A 30 6.73 1.81 -3.09
N PRO A 31 6.74 2.95 -2.38
CA PRO A 31 5.69 3.95 -2.53
C PRO A 31 5.81 4.66 -3.89
N GLU A 32 4.82 5.50 -4.20
CA GLU A 32 4.94 6.44 -5.31
C GLU A 32 6.18 7.34 -5.13
N PRO A 33 6.94 7.64 -6.21
CA PRO A 33 8.12 8.48 -6.14
C PRO A 33 7.85 9.87 -5.52
N SER A 34 8.53 10.17 -4.43
CA SER A 34 8.44 11.44 -3.70
C SER A 34 9.63 11.62 -2.74
N GLU A 35 9.85 12.81 -2.20
CA GLU A 35 10.92 13.06 -1.21
C GLU A 35 10.77 12.14 0.02
N GLN A 36 9.56 12.05 0.59
CA GLN A 36 9.25 11.13 1.67
C GLN A 36 9.31 9.66 1.22
N GLY A 37 8.91 9.38 -0.02
CA GLY A 37 9.01 8.06 -0.64
C GLY A 37 10.44 7.53 -0.63
N ASN A 38 11.42 8.38 -0.94
CA ASN A 38 12.85 8.02 -0.89
C ASN A 38 13.32 7.64 0.53
N LEU A 39 12.81 8.33 1.57
CA LEU A 39 13.07 7.94 2.96
C LEU A 39 12.49 6.56 3.25
N LYS A 40 11.26 6.30 2.79
CA LYS A 40 10.56 5.03 3.00
C LYS A 40 11.21 3.88 2.24
N VAL A 41 11.76 4.10 1.05
CA VAL A 41 12.54 3.09 0.32
C VAL A 41 13.74 2.60 1.15
N ARG A 42 14.44 3.49 1.86
CA ARG A 42 15.53 3.07 2.77
C ARG A 42 15.03 2.22 3.95
N LEU A 43 13.88 2.58 4.51
CA LEU A 43 13.23 1.79 5.56
C LEU A 43 12.81 0.41 5.03
N ILE A 44 12.25 0.34 3.82
CA ILE A 44 11.87 -0.91 3.16
C ILE A 44 13.10 -1.79 2.93
N HIS A 45 14.21 -1.25 2.45
CA HIS A 45 15.45 -2.04 2.31
C HIS A 45 15.95 -2.59 3.64
N THR A 46 15.90 -1.77 4.70
CA THR A 46 16.28 -2.22 6.05
C THR A 46 15.40 -3.38 6.51
N ALA A 47 14.08 -3.27 6.31
CA ALA A 47 13.14 -4.33 6.63
C ALA A 47 13.37 -5.59 5.78
N LEU A 48 13.58 -5.46 4.46
CA LEU A 48 13.84 -6.60 3.56
C LEU A 48 15.13 -7.34 3.94
N ARG A 49 16.19 -6.64 4.37
CA ARG A 49 17.40 -7.29 4.89
C ARG A 49 17.11 -8.13 6.12
N GLN A 50 16.29 -7.63 7.05
CA GLN A 50 15.86 -8.38 8.23
C GLN A 50 14.92 -9.54 7.87
N PHE A 51 14.05 -9.36 6.85
CA PHE A 51 13.16 -10.42 6.38
C PHE A 51 13.92 -11.54 5.69
N GLN A 52 15.12 -11.30 5.16
CA GLN A 52 15.94 -12.30 4.46
C GLN A 52 15.11 -13.11 3.41
N PRO A 53 14.53 -12.44 2.41
CA PRO A 53 13.80 -13.13 1.35
C PRO A 53 14.72 -14.07 0.57
N ALA A 54 14.19 -15.20 0.12
CA ALA A 54 14.88 -16.07 -0.83
C ALA A 54 14.88 -15.45 -2.24
N ALA A 55 13.79 -14.75 -2.60
CA ALA A 55 13.64 -13.98 -3.83
C ALA A 55 12.63 -12.84 -3.65
N ILE A 56 12.85 -11.73 -4.37
CA ILE A 56 11.94 -10.58 -4.45
C ILE A 56 11.63 -10.35 -5.93
N LEU A 57 10.39 -10.55 -6.36
CA LEU A 57 9.97 -10.18 -7.70
C LEU A 57 10.11 -8.66 -7.86
N VAL A 58 10.73 -8.20 -8.94
CA VAL A 58 10.73 -6.76 -9.28
C VAL A 58 9.30 -6.33 -9.61
N GLY A 59 8.80 -5.27 -8.98
CA GLY A 59 7.45 -4.75 -9.22
C GLY A 59 7.41 -3.43 -9.99
N PRO A 60 6.21 -2.97 -10.39
CA PRO A 60 6.00 -1.70 -11.08
C PRO A 60 6.55 -0.50 -10.32
N ASN A 61 6.35 -0.43 -9.01
CA ASN A 61 6.82 0.71 -8.21
C ASN A 61 8.33 0.71 -8.00
N GLU A 62 8.96 -0.46 -7.89
CA GLU A 62 10.43 -0.59 -7.96
C GLU A 62 10.95 -0.08 -9.31
N TRP A 63 10.26 -0.43 -10.40
CA TRP A 63 10.63 0.01 -11.74
C TRP A 63 10.46 1.53 -11.91
N ALA A 64 9.33 2.09 -11.47
CA ALA A 64 9.01 3.51 -11.58
C ALA A 64 9.94 4.40 -10.73
N SER A 65 10.44 3.88 -9.61
CA SER A 65 11.42 4.57 -8.77
C SER A 65 12.82 4.63 -9.40
N GLY A 66 13.06 3.84 -10.46
CA GLY A 66 14.34 3.70 -11.12
C GLY A 66 15.15 2.53 -10.57
N LEU A 67 15.64 1.66 -11.45
CA LEU A 67 16.30 0.39 -11.06
C LEU A 67 17.62 0.60 -10.30
N ASN A 68 18.24 1.79 -10.41
CA ASN A 68 19.41 2.18 -9.63
C ASN A 68 19.12 2.46 -8.16
N THR A 69 17.84 2.59 -7.77
CA THR A 69 17.43 2.77 -6.38
C THR A 69 17.37 1.45 -5.61
N LEU A 70 17.36 0.32 -6.32
CA LEU A 70 17.32 -1.02 -5.73
C LEU A 70 18.61 -1.33 -5.00
N ALA A 71 18.50 -1.93 -3.81
CA ALA A 71 19.66 -2.42 -3.08
C ALA A 71 20.23 -3.67 -3.77
N PRO A 72 21.45 -3.61 -4.37
CA PRO A 72 21.97 -4.66 -5.25
C PRO A 72 22.26 -5.98 -4.53
N GLU A 73 22.41 -5.97 -3.21
CA GLU A 73 22.62 -7.15 -2.38
C GLU A 73 21.34 -7.95 -2.13
N LEU A 74 20.17 -7.36 -2.34
CA LEU A 74 18.89 -8.05 -2.17
C LEU A 74 18.61 -8.96 -3.38
N PRO A 75 17.96 -10.13 -3.18
CA PRO A 75 17.78 -11.13 -4.23
C PRO A 75 16.61 -10.78 -5.16
N TYR A 76 16.72 -9.67 -5.88
CA TYR A 76 15.74 -9.28 -6.88
C TYR A 76 15.72 -10.27 -8.04
N LEU A 77 14.53 -10.75 -8.38
CA LEU A 77 14.24 -11.79 -9.36
C LEU A 77 13.40 -11.18 -10.48
N LEU A 78 13.86 -11.35 -11.72
CA LEU A 78 13.13 -10.98 -12.92
C LEU A 78 13.49 -11.97 -14.03
N SER A 79 12.75 -13.07 -14.13
CA SER A 79 13.06 -14.17 -15.04
C SER A 79 12.77 -13.84 -16.50
N ASN A 80 11.87 -12.88 -16.76
CA ASN A 80 11.56 -12.40 -18.11
C ASN A 80 12.36 -11.14 -18.49
N GLN A 81 13.46 -10.84 -17.79
CA GLN A 81 14.37 -9.78 -18.21
C GLN A 81 15.04 -10.11 -19.57
N SER A 82 15.30 -9.07 -20.35
CA SER A 82 16.19 -9.14 -21.50
C SER A 82 17.65 -9.17 -21.06
N GLU A 83 18.56 -9.42 -22.01
CA GLU A 83 20.00 -9.32 -21.78
C GLU A 83 20.33 -7.92 -21.24
N ASN A 84 21.26 -7.83 -20.28
CA ASN A 84 21.81 -6.60 -19.65
C ASN A 84 21.14 -6.06 -18.37
N LEU A 85 20.18 -6.76 -17.76
CA LEU A 85 19.69 -6.41 -16.42
C LEU A 85 20.37 -7.26 -15.32
N PRO A 86 20.68 -6.68 -14.14
CA PRO A 86 21.46 -7.35 -13.09
C PRO A 86 20.62 -8.23 -12.16
N PHE A 87 19.40 -8.64 -12.55
CA PHE A 87 18.52 -9.42 -11.68
C PHE A 87 18.81 -10.91 -11.77
N LEU A 88 18.39 -11.65 -10.74
CA LEU A 88 18.35 -13.10 -10.81
C LEU A 88 17.37 -13.50 -11.93
N SER A 89 17.81 -14.35 -12.86
CA SER A 89 16.93 -14.95 -13.87
C SER A 89 16.18 -16.17 -13.32
N LEU A 90 16.68 -16.76 -12.23
CA LEU A 90 16.13 -17.93 -11.57
C LEU A 90 16.62 -17.97 -10.12
N LYS A 91 15.76 -18.40 -9.19
CA LYS A 91 16.17 -18.75 -7.83
C LYS A 91 16.00 -20.25 -7.61
N ARG A 92 17.04 -20.91 -7.09
CA ARG A 92 16.98 -22.30 -6.61
C ARG A 92 16.97 -22.30 -5.09
N ILE A 93 16.10 -23.09 -4.50
CA ILE A 93 16.09 -23.36 -3.07
C ILE A 93 16.03 -24.86 -2.84
N GLU A 94 16.71 -25.32 -1.81
CA GLU A 94 16.61 -26.69 -1.32
C GLU A 94 15.82 -26.66 -0.02
N GLN A 95 14.74 -27.43 0.06
CA GLN A 95 13.91 -27.50 1.26
C GLN A 95 13.49 -28.94 1.52
N GLN A 96 13.87 -29.46 2.70
CA GLN A 96 13.58 -30.85 3.08
C GLN A 96 14.07 -31.87 2.02
N GLY A 97 15.24 -31.62 1.43
CA GLY A 97 15.84 -32.49 0.40
C GLY A 97 15.20 -32.41 -0.98
N ARG A 98 14.36 -31.40 -1.25
CA ARG A 98 13.76 -31.15 -2.57
C ARG A 98 14.36 -29.92 -3.22
N HIS A 99 14.63 -30.02 -4.51
CA HIS A 99 15.14 -28.95 -5.35
C HIS A 99 14.00 -28.20 -6.02
N ASN A 100 13.74 -26.98 -5.54
CA ASN A 100 12.68 -26.13 -6.07
C ASN A 100 13.28 -25.02 -6.95
N GLU A 101 12.63 -24.75 -8.08
CA GLU A 101 12.99 -23.67 -9.01
C GLU A 101 11.90 -22.58 -9.00
N ILE A 102 12.31 -21.33 -8.74
CA ILE A 102 11.43 -20.18 -8.65
C ILE A 102 11.76 -19.18 -9.76
N ARG A 103 10.74 -18.84 -10.54
CA ARG A 103 10.79 -17.81 -11.59
C ARG A 103 9.89 -16.64 -11.25
N GLY A 104 10.26 -15.46 -11.74
CA GLY A 104 9.51 -14.22 -11.57
C GLY A 104 9.09 -13.63 -12.90
N PHE A 105 7.81 -13.32 -13.06
CA PHE A 105 7.28 -12.67 -14.26
C PHE A 105 6.66 -11.32 -13.90
N LEU A 106 7.15 -10.26 -14.56
CA LEU A 106 6.58 -8.92 -14.51
C LEU A 106 6.10 -8.54 -15.92
N SER A 107 4.81 -8.25 -16.07
CA SER A 107 4.24 -7.92 -17.37
C SER A 107 4.87 -6.65 -17.96
N PRO A 108 5.25 -6.68 -19.26
CA PRO A 108 5.65 -5.50 -20.00
C PRO A 108 4.62 -4.35 -19.96
N SER A 109 3.33 -4.63 -19.76
CA SER A 109 2.28 -3.61 -19.73
C SER A 109 2.23 -2.83 -18.41
N LEU A 110 2.91 -3.31 -17.37
CA LEU A 110 2.93 -2.70 -16.05
C LEU A 110 4.16 -1.81 -15.82
N VAL A 111 5.06 -1.72 -16.79
CA VAL A 111 6.30 -0.97 -16.67
C VAL A 111 6.54 -0.11 -17.90
N TYR A 112 7.08 1.09 -17.68
CA TYR A 112 7.54 1.92 -18.78
C TYR A 112 8.76 1.30 -19.44
N GLN A 113 8.74 1.23 -20.77
CA GLN A 113 9.87 0.84 -21.62
C GLN A 113 9.94 1.82 -22.79
N ASN A 114 11.14 2.10 -23.27
CA ASN A 114 11.31 2.96 -24.44
C ASN A 114 10.83 2.23 -25.69
N GLU A 115 9.76 2.70 -26.32
CA GLU A 115 9.19 2.12 -27.56
C GLU A 115 10.19 2.11 -28.73
N ASN A 116 11.19 2.99 -28.71
CA ASN A 116 12.23 3.06 -29.73
C ASN A 116 13.47 2.20 -29.39
N GLY A 117 13.48 1.56 -28.22
CA GLY A 117 14.58 0.69 -27.77
C GLY A 117 14.20 -0.80 -27.79
N PRO A 118 15.18 -1.70 -27.65
CA PRO A 118 14.87 -3.11 -27.40
C PRO A 118 14.07 -3.26 -26.10
N PRO A 119 13.12 -4.21 -26.02
CA PRO A 119 12.36 -4.45 -24.81
C PRO A 119 13.29 -4.87 -23.68
N LEU A 120 13.09 -4.31 -22.49
CA LEU A 120 13.86 -4.65 -21.28
C LEU A 120 13.24 -5.85 -20.56
N VAL A 121 11.94 -6.06 -20.71
CA VAL A 121 11.23 -7.25 -20.24
C VAL A 121 10.48 -7.91 -21.41
N LYS A 122 10.67 -9.23 -21.53
CA LYS A 122 10.05 -10.09 -22.54
C LYS A 122 8.59 -10.40 -22.18
N THR A 123 7.76 -10.64 -23.19
CA THR A 123 6.36 -11.04 -23.04
C THR A 123 6.22 -12.51 -22.61
N ALA A 124 5.03 -12.91 -22.16
CA ALA A 124 4.73 -14.31 -21.80
C ALA A 124 4.94 -15.26 -22.99
N GLU A 125 4.51 -14.86 -24.19
CA GLU A 125 4.63 -15.65 -25.43
C GLU A 125 6.10 -15.92 -25.77
N ALA A 126 6.98 -14.95 -25.52
CA ALA A 126 8.41 -15.10 -25.78
C ALA A 126 9.08 -16.04 -24.78
N VAL A 127 8.73 -15.96 -23.48
CA VAL A 127 9.46 -16.71 -22.43
C VAL A 127 8.94 -18.12 -22.20
N ILE A 128 7.66 -18.42 -22.48
CA ILE A 128 7.09 -19.76 -22.25
C ILE A 128 7.87 -20.87 -22.99
N PRO A 129 8.20 -20.75 -24.30
CA PRO A 129 8.98 -21.77 -25.00
C PRO A 129 10.41 -21.93 -24.45
N GLU A 130 11.06 -20.81 -24.10
CA GLU A 130 12.40 -20.80 -23.50
C GLU A 130 12.39 -21.55 -22.15
N TRP A 131 11.42 -21.24 -21.29
CA TRP A 131 11.31 -21.82 -19.95
C TRP A 131 10.87 -23.27 -19.98
N LYS A 132 10.03 -23.67 -20.95
CA LYS A 132 9.67 -25.08 -21.18
C LYS A 132 10.92 -25.94 -21.42
N THR A 133 11.82 -25.44 -22.27
CA THR A 133 13.09 -26.13 -22.56
C THR A 133 13.99 -26.14 -21.33
N ALA A 134 14.08 -25.03 -20.60
CA ALA A 134 14.90 -24.95 -19.39
C ALA A 134 14.43 -25.91 -18.28
N LEU A 135 13.12 -25.97 -18.01
CA LEU A 135 12.53 -26.84 -16.98
C LEU A 135 12.61 -28.33 -17.34
N ALA A 136 12.52 -28.67 -18.63
CA ALA A 136 12.73 -30.05 -19.09
C ALA A 136 14.18 -30.54 -18.86
N ASN A 137 15.14 -29.60 -18.87
CA ASN A 137 16.55 -29.89 -18.61
C ASN A 137 16.88 -29.93 -17.11
N SER A 138 16.38 -28.98 -16.32
CA SER A 138 16.67 -28.90 -14.89
C SER A 138 15.88 -29.90 -14.05
N LYS A 139 14.66 -30.26 -14.47
CA LYS A 139 13.77 -31.22 -13.78
C LYS A 139 13.67 -30.96 -12.27
N PRO A 140 13.23 -29.76 -11.84
CA PRO A 140 13.05 -29.48 -10.42
C PRO A 140 11.96 -30.39 -9.83
N ASP A 141 12.05 -30.69 -8.55
CA ASP A 141 11.00 -31.39 -7.81
C ASP A 141 9.72 -30.53 -7.74
N TRP A 142 9.91 -29.20 -7.74
CA TRP A 142 8.80 -28.26 -7.73
C TRP A 142 9.16 -26.94 -8.42
N SER A 143 8.24 -26.45 -9.26
CA SER A 143 8.40 -25.25 -10.07
C SER A 143 7.38 -24.18 -9.66
N ILE A 144 7.88 -23.00 -9.28
CA ILE A 144 7.08 -21.92 -8.71
C ILE A 144 7.19 -20.66 -9.58
N LEU A 145 6.06 -20.03 -9.89
CA LEU A 145 5.98 -18.75 -10.57
C LEU A 145 5.47 -17.66 -9.62
N LEU A 146 6.32 -16.65 -9.39
CA LEU A 146 5.94 -15.36 -8.83
C LEU A 146 5.40 -14.50 -9.96
N PHE A 147 4.10 -14.23 -9.97
CA PHE A 147 3.43 -13.63 -11.12
C PHE A 147 2.90 -12.22 -10.83
N ARG A 148 3.22 -11.27 -11.71
CA ARG A 148 2.57 -9.96 -11.73
C ARG A 148 2.32 -9.53 -13.17
N GLY A 149 1.10 -9.75 -13.64
CA GLY A 149 0.68 -9.42 -15.00
C GLY A 149 -0.83 -9.49 -15.21
N THR A 150 -1.23 -9.39 -16.46
CA THR A 150 -2.63 -9.41 -16.92
C THR A 150 -3.29 -10.77 -16.74
N ASP A 151 -4.62 -10.85 -16.88
CA ASP A 151 -5.34 -12.13 -16.84
C ASP A 151 -4.98 -13.02 -18.04
N ALA A 152 -4.81 -12.44 -19.23
CA ALA A 152 -4.39 -13.16 -20.43
C ALA A 152 -3.00 -13.81 -20.28
N GLU A 153 -2.02 -13.08 -19.72
CA GLU A 153 -0.69 -13.65 -19.46
C GLU A 153 -0.74 -14.74 -18.38
N LEU A 154 -1.59 -14.58 -17.35
CA LEU A 154 -1.77 -15.59 -16.31
C LEU A 154 -2.33 -16.89 -16.91
N GLU A 155 -3.35 -16.77 -17.75
CA GLU A 155 -3.95 -17.89 -18.47
C GLU A 155 -2.94 -18.56 -19.40
N ALA A 156 -2.09 -17.80 -20.10
CA ALA A 156 -1.02 -18.37 -20.93
C ALA A 156 -0.07 -19.25 -20.10
N PHE A 157 0.32 -18.82 -18.90
CA PHE A 157 1.13 -19.65 -18.00
C PHE A 157 0.38 -20.87 -17.47
N GLN A 158 -0.90 -20.76 -17.13
CA GLN A 158 -1.71 -21.92 -16.73
C GLN A 158 -1.84 -22.95 -17.87
N HIS A 159 -2.10 -22.50 -19.10
CA HIS A 159 -2.15 -23.37 -20.29
C HIS A 159 -0.82 -24.07 -20.56
N SER A 160 0.30 -23.41 -20.28
CA SER A 160 1.64 -23.97 -20.49
C SER A 160 1.95 -25.17 -19.58
N LYS A 161 1.28 -25.27 -18.42
CA LYS A 161 1.51 -26.28 -17.37
C LYS A 161 2.98 -26.39 -16.92
N LEU A 162 3.72 -25.28 -17.00
CA LEU A 162 5.14 -25.23 -16.64
C LEU A 162 5.40 -25.13 -15.14
N PHE A 163 4.38 -24.72 -14.37
CA PHE A 163 4.54 -24.40 -12.96
C PHE A 163 3.54 -25.19 -12.13
N ASP A 164 4.04 -25.81 -11.07
CA ASP A 164 3.23 -26.52 -10.08
C ASP A 164 2.50 -25.55 -9.15
N LEU A 165 3.06 -24.36 -8.96
CA LEU A 165 2.44 -23.27 -8.21
C LEU A 165 2.64 -21.93 -8.91
N ILE A 166 1.55 -21.20 -9.14
CA ILE A 166 1.57 -19.80 -9.53
C ILE A 166 0.98 -18.99 -8.38
N VAL A 167 1.68 -17.95 -7.91
CA VAL A 167 1.16 -17.01 -6.92
C VAL A 167 1.15 -15.61 -7.52
N SER A 168 -0.01 -14.97 -7.53
CA SER A 168 -0.19 -13.63 -8.11
C SER A 168 0.06 -12.53 -7.08
N GLY A 169 0.76 -11.47 -7.51
CA GLY A 169 0.73 -10.18 -6.84
C GLY A 169 -0.70 -9.64 -6.81
N SER A 170 -1.03 -8.82 -5.80
CA SER A 170 -2.34 -8.17 -5.73
C SER A 170 -2.57 -7.28 -6.95
N THR A 171 -3.74 -7.43 -7.58
CA THR A 171 -4.34 -6.52 -8.57
C THR A 171 -5.49 -5.70 -7.97
N ASN A 172 -5.82 -5.93 -6.70
CA ASN A 172 -6.83 -5.20 -5.96
C ASN A 172 -6.20 -4.05 -5.16
N ASP A 173 -6.83 -2.88 -5.20
CA ASP A 173 -6.49 -1.70 -4.39
C ASP A 173 -7.52 -1.39 -3.29
N ASP A 174 -8.65 -2.10 -3.25
CA ASP A 174 -9.62 -1.97 -2.15
C ASP A 174 -9.12 -2.70 -0.90
N GLU A 175 -8.56 -1.92 0.01
CA GLU A 175 -8.00 -2.42 1.26
C GLU A 175 -9.04 -2.98 2.24
N LEU A 176 -10.33 -2.66 2.09
CA LEU A 176 -11.43 -3.14 2.94
C LEU A 176 -12.13 -4.36 2.34
N GLN A 177 -12.11 -4.51 1.02
CA GLN A 177 -12.64 -5.67 0.29
C GLN A 177 -11.49 -6.44 -0.37
N GLN A 178 -10.77 -7.20 0.45
CA GLN A 178 -9.64 -7.99 -0.01
C GLN A 178 -10.08 -9.10 -0.98
N VAL A 179 -9.43 -9.15 -2.14
CA VAL A 179 -9.58 -10.25 -3.11
C VAL A 179 -8.33 -11.11 -3.03
N MET A 180 -8.51 -12.39 -2.67
CA MET A 180 -7.38 -13.29 -2.41
C MET A 180 -7.15 -14.36 -3.48
N VAL A 181 -7.97 -14.32 -4.52
CA VAL A 181 -7.97 -15.29 -5.60
C VAL A 181 -8.23 -14.56 -6.91
N ARG A 182 -7.41 -14.85 -7.92
CA ARG A 182 -7.72 -14.50 -9.31
C ARG A 182 -8.44 -15.66 -9.97
N LYS A 183 -9.60 -15.37 -10.55
CA LYS A 183 -10.41 -16.34 -11.29
C LYS A 183 -10.07 -16.22 -12.77
N THR A 184 -9.75 -17.35 -13.39
CA THR A 184 -9.48 -17.48 -14.81
C THR A 184 -10.34 -18.58 -15.40
N GLU A 185 -10.32 -18.75 -16.72
CA GLU A 185 -11.03 -19.86 -17.38
C GLU A 185 -10.50 -21.25 -16.93
N LEU A 186 -9.25 -21.32 -16.48
CA LEU A 186 -8.58 -22.56 -16.05
C LEU A 186 -8.66 -22.81 -14.53
N GLY A 187 -9.29 -21.92 -13.77
CA GLY A 187 -9.54 -22.09 -12.34
C GLY A 187 -9.07 -20.91 -11.50
N GLU A 188 -8.69 -21.20 -10.27
CA GLU A 188 -8.38 -20.19 -9.26
C GLU A 188 -6.88 -20.15 -8.95
N VAL A 189 -6.29 -18.96 -9.01
CA VAL A 189 -4.88 -18.70 -8.68
C VAL A 189 -4.80 -17.90 -7.38
N PRO A 190 -4.02 -18.35 -6.38
CA PRO A 190 -3.85 -17.62 -5.12
C PRO A 190 -3.20 -16.26 -5.37
N MET A 191 -3.72 -15.23 -4.70
CA MET A 191 -3.23 -13.86 -4.78
C MET A 191 -2.89 -13.36 -3.37
N ILE A 192 -1.81 -12.57 -3.22
CA ILE A 192 -1.44 -12.00 -1.92
C ILE A 192 -2.35 -10.84 -1.50
N PRO A 193 -2.50 -10.56 -0.19
CA PRO A 193 -3.32 -9.44 0.27
C PRO A 193 -2.80 -8.09 -0.23
N THR A 194 -3.74 -7.20 -0.55
CA THR A 194 -3.44 -5.82 -0.92
C THR A 194 -2.64 -5.13 0.19
N LYS A 195 -1.61 -4.35 -0.21
CA LYS A 195 -0.76 -3.54 0.69
C LYS A 195 -0.12 -4.33 1.85
N GLY A 196 0.06 -5.65 1.69
CA GLY A 196 0.74 -6.49 2.68
C GLY A 196 0.01 -6.58 4.03
N GLN A 197 -1.33 -6.56 4.01
CA GLN A 197 -2.17 -6.69 5.21
C GLN A 197 -2.09 -8.08 5.87
N GLY A 198 -1.65 -9.09 5.14
CA GLY A 198 -1.46 -10.46 5.63
C GLY A 198 -0.30 -11.17 4.93
N LEU A 199 -0.01 -12.38 5.38
CA LEU A 199 0.98 -13.28 4.80
C LEU A 199 0.28 -14.48 4.19
N VAL A 200 0.70 -14.86 2.98
CA VAL A 200 0.30 -16.13 2.36
C VAL A 200 1.34 -17.18 2.71
N SER A 201 0.90 -18.31 3.26
CA SER A 201 1.77 -19.39 3.70
C SER A 201 1.20 -20.75 3.31
N GLY A 202 2.08 -21.75 3.21
CA GLY A 202 1.73 -23.15 3.03
C GLY A 202 2.84 -24.02 3.56
N THR A 203 2.48 -25.15 4.18
CA THR A 203 3.46 -26.10 4.69
C THR A 203 3.42 -27.36 3.85
N TRP A 204 4.57 -27.88 3.47
CA TRP A 204 4.63 -29.12 2.71
C TRP A 204 4.25 -30.33 3.56
N ASP A 205 3.36 -31.16 3.04
CA ASP A 205 3.07 -32.48 3.57
C ASP A 205 3.75 -33.55 2.69
N ALA A 206 4.77 -34.19 3.26
CA ALA A 206 5.54 -35.25 2.60
C ALA A 206 4.71 -36.51 2.32
N GLN A 207 3.64 -36.80 3.08
CA GLN A 207 2.80 -37.96 2.82
C GLN A 207 1.87 -37.72 1.65
N ALA A 208 1.24 -36.54 1.61
CA ALA A 208 0.30 -36.18 0.55
C ALA A 208 0.98 -35.59 -0.70
N GLN A 209 2.29 -35.34 -0.66
CA GLN A 209 3.07 -34.72 -1.74
C GLN A 209 2.44 -33.41 -2.25
N LYS A 210 1.96 -32.58 -1.32
CA LYS A 210 1.31 -31.30 -1.60
C LYS A 210 1.44 -30.34 -0.45
N LEU A 211 1.15 -29.06 -0.70
CA LEU A 211 0.98 -28.07 0.37
C LEU A 211 -0.32 -28.31 1.15
N ARG A 212 -0.28 -27.98 2.44
CA ARG A 212 -1.44 -27.86 3.32
C ARG A 212 -1.52 -26.47 3.92
N SER A 213 -2.75 -25.98 3.98
CA SER A 213 -3.10 -24.74 4.65
C SER A 213 -3.10 -24.93 6.17
N SER A 214 -2.66 -23.90 6.88
CA SER A 214 -2.66 -23.86 8.35
C SER A 214 -3.07 -22.49 8.91
N GLY A 215 -3.27 -21.49 8.05
CA GLY A 215 -3.67 -20.13 8.43
C GLY A 215 -5.19 -19.92 8.47
N GLU A 216 -5.58 -18.69 8.77
CA GLU A 216 -6.97 -18.30 9.03
C GLU A 216 -7.91 -18.50 7.83
N VAL A 217 -7.47 -18.13 6.63
CA VAL A 217 -8.29 -18.17 5.41
C VAL A 217 -7.64 -19.10 4.40
N SER A 218 -8.31 -20.19 4.04
CA SER A 218 -7.80 -21.12 3.02
C SER A 218 -7.83 -20.52 1.62
N LEU A 219 -6.80 -20.80 0.84
CA LEU A 219 -6.63 -20.42 -0.56
C LEU A 219 -6.40 -21.67 -1.43
N PRO A 220 -6.54 -21.56 -2.76
CA PRO A 220 -6.14 -22.62 -3.70
C PRO A 220 -4.68 -23.06 -3.51
N ALA A 221 -4.35 -24.22 -4.07
CA ALA A 221 -3.02 -24.84 -4.00
C ALA A 221 -2.51 -25.13 -2.57
N GLY A 222 -3.41 -25.30 -1.60
CA GLY A 222 -3.05 -25.64 -0.22
C GLY A 222 -2.38 -24.49 0.53
N LEU A 223 -2.61 -23.25 0.10
CA LEU A 223 -2.13 -22.04 0.77
C LEU A 223 -3.19 -21.49 1.74
N SER A 224 -2.77 -20.58 2.60
CA SER A 224 -3.65 -19.84 3.50
C SER A 224 -3.14 -18.44 3.80
N VAL A 225 -4.03 -17.57 4.27
CA VAL A 225 -3.69 -16.22 4.74
C VAL A 225 -3.74 -16.16 6.26
N ASP A 226 -2.70 -15.58 6.86
CA ASP A 226 -2.71 -15.06 8.23
C ASP A 226 -2.68 -13.54 8.20
N TRP A 227 -3.60 -12.88 8.89
CA TRP A 227 -3.66 -11.42 8.83
C TRP A 227 -2.86 -10.77 9.94
N LEU A 228 -2.13 -9.71 9.57
CA LEU A 228 -1.30 -8.96 10.48
C LEU A 228 -2.14 -7.90 11.21
N ARG A 229 -2.98 -8.35 12.14
CA ARG A 229 -3.83 -7.50 12.98
C ARG A 229 -3.08 -6.97 14.20
N ARG A 230 -3.77 -6.19 15.05
CA ARG A 230 -3.19 -5.55 16.24
C ARG A 230 -2.69 -6.53 17.30
N ASN A 231 -3.10 -7.79 17.24
CA ASN A 231 -2.61 -8.86 18.11
C ASN A 231 -1.19 -9.32 17.75
N VAL A 232 -0.74 -9.10 16.50
CA VAL A 232 0.67 -9.26 16.14
C VAL A 232 1.41 -8.01 16.61
N LEU A 233 2.32 -8.19 17.56
CA LEU A 233 3.09 -7.12 18.15
C LEU A 233 4.13 -6.58 17.16
N ASP A 234 4.43 -5.29 17.30
CA ASP A 234 5.44 -4.64 16.48
C ASP A 234 6.84 -5.12 16.88
N ASP A 235 7.68 -5.34 15.88
CA ASP A 235 9.00 -5.91 16.05
C ASP A 235 10.00 -4.95 16.72
N PRO A 236 10.59 -5.33 17.87
CA PRO A 236 11.46 -4.43 18.61
C PRO A 236 12.80 -4.15 17.91
N GLU A 237 13.28 -5.04 17.03
CA GLU A 237 14.56 -4.87 16.33
C GLU A 237 14.44 -3.90 15.16
N LEU A 238 13.25 -3.80 14.54
CA LEU A 238 12.99 -2.87 13.45
C LEU A 238 12.51 -1.49 13.92
N LEU A 239 12.08 -1.34 15.18
CA LEU A 239 11.65 -0.05 15.76
C LEU A 239 12.69 1.08 15.61
N PRO A 240 14.01 0.88 15.84
CA PRO A 240 14.99 1.95 15.65
C PRO A 240 15.02 2.51 14.23
N ALA A 241 14.82 1.68 13.20
CA ALA A 241 14.77 2.13 11.82
C ALA A 241 13.55 3.04 11.56
N PHE A 242 12.41 2.76 12.21
CA PHE A 242 11.24 3.63 12.16
C PHE A 242 11.48 4.97 12.88
N GLN A 243 12.20 4.97 14.01
CA GLN A 243 12.54 6.20 14.72
C GLN A 243 13.44 7.11 13.88
N VAL A 244 14.42 6.54 13.18
CA VAL A 244 15.26 7.29 12.22
C VAL A 244 14.40 7.84 11.08
N TYR A 245 13.55 7.00 10.47
CA TYR A 245 12.63 7.44 9.43
C TYR A 245 11.74 8.60 9.89
N ASP A 246 11.14 8.51 11.07
CA ASP A 246 10.26 9.54 11.62
C ASP A 246 10.99 10.86 11.89
N ALA A 247 12.25 10.78 12.35
CA ALA A 247 13.10 11.96 12.51
C ALA A 247 13.40 12.62 11.16
N GLU A 248 13.76 11.84 10.13
CA GLU A 248 14.03 12.38 8.79
C GLU A 248 12.77 12.97 8.14
N VAL A 249 11.60 12.35 8.34
CA VAL A 249 10.30 12.88 7.88
C VAL A 249 9.98 14.20 8.57
N LYS A 250 10.27 14.31 9.87
CA LYS A 250 10.10 15.56 10.62
C LYS A 250 10.99 16.68 10.06
N GLU A 251 12.26 16.41 9.77
CA GLU A 251 13.16 17.39 9.15
C GLU A 251 12.66 17.81 7.75
N LEU A 252 12.19 16.85 6.95
CA LEU A 252 11.59 17.11 5.65
C LEU A 252 10.35 18.01 5.76
N PHE A 253 9.50 17.76 6.75
CA PHE A 253 8.32 18.57 7.02
C PHE A 253 8.68 20.04 7.29
N PHE A 254 9.64 20.31 8.19
CA PHE A 254 10.07 21.69 8.47
C PHE A 254 10.72 22.38 7.27
N THR A 255 11.54 21.65 6.52
CA THR A 255 12.14 22.17 5.27
C THR A 255 11.07 22.60 4.26
N ASN A 256 9.95 21.87 4.20
CA ASN A 256 8.84 22.19 3.31
C ASN A 256 7.94 23.30 3.86
N LEU A 257 7.82 23.46 5.18
CA LEU A 257 7.06 24.57 5.80
C LEU A 257 7.59 25.94 5.38
N ASP A 258 8.91 26.12 5.34
CA ASP A 258 9.54 27.39 4.92
C ASP A 258 9.15 27.77 3.47
N ARG A 259 8.86 26.77 2.63
CA ARG A 259 8.37 26.98 1.26
C ARG A 259 6.87 27.30 1.23
N MET A 260 6.10 26.74 2.16
CA MET A 260 4.63 26.82 2.18
C MET A 260 4.07 28.07 2.85
N ASP A 261 4.82 28.73 3.74
CA ASP A 261 4.38 29.95 4.45
C ASP A 261 3.86 31.06 3.50
N LYS A 262 4.47 31.17 2.31
CA LYS A 262 4.05 32.12 1.25
C LYS A 262 2.68 31.82 0.62
N GLN A 263 2.05 30.68 0.91
CA GLN A 263 0.75 30.26 0.36
C GLN A 263 -0.43 30.56 1.31
N GLN A 264 -0.17 31.01 2.54
CA GLN A 264 -1.16 31.10 3.62
C GLN A 264 -2.33 32.08 3.33
N GLU A 265 -2.09 33.20 2.64
CA GLU A 265 -3.07 34.30 2.49
C GLU A 265 -4.38 33.91 1.77
N LYS A 266 -4.47 32.67 1.26
CA LYS A 266 -5.45 32.29 0.24
C LYS A 266 -6.20 30.98 0.50
N SER A 267 -6.13 30.40 1.71
CA SER A 267 -6.82 29.15 2.04
C SER A 267 -8.34 29.20 1.86
N PRO A 268 -9.03 28.18 1.33
CA PRO A 268 -10.49 28.13 1.32
C PRO A 268 -11.12 27.65 2.64
N PHE A 269 -10.29 27.18 3.58
CA PHE A 269 -10.74 26.58 4.83
C PHE A 269 -10.81 27.64 5.94
N VAL A 270 -11.81 27.52 6.82
CA VAL A 270 -12.08 28.50 7.89
C VAL A 270 -12.00 27.90 9.30
N GLY A 271 -12.11 26.58 9.41
CA GLY A 271 -12.08 25.86 10.68
C GLY A 271 -13.43 25.78 11.40
N ALA A 272 -13.61 24.73 12.19
CA ALA A 272 -14.86 24.37 12.86
C ALA A 272 -15.35 25.41 13.87
N ALA A 273 -14.45 26.19 14.46
CA ALA A 273 -14.80 27.26 15.40
C ALA A 273 -15.71 28.31 14.74
N VAL A 274 -15.51 28.60 13.45
CA VAL A 274 -16.37 29.51 12.68
C VAL A 274 -17.75 28.88 12.45
N CYS A 275 -17.80 27.58 12.14
CA CYS A 275 -19.04 26.85 11.91
C CYS A 275 -19.95 26.82 13.14
N GLN A 276 -19.39 26.83 14.35
CA GLN A 276 -20.14 26.82 15.62
C GLN A 276 -21.17 27.96 15.72
N GLY A 277 -20.88 29.13 15.11
CA GLY A 277 -21.76 30.31 15.19
C GLY A 277 -23.17 30.06 14.63
N CYS A 278 -23.30 29.24 13.59
CA CYS A 278 -24.58 28.89 12.96
C CYS A 278 -24.98 27.42 13.19
N HIS A 279 -24.02 26.53 13.45
CA HIS A 279 -24.22 25.07 13.53
C HIS A 279 -23.81 24.49 14.88
N ALA A 280 -24.32 25.06 15.98
CA ALA A 280 -23.93 24.69 17.34
C ALA A 280 -24.16 23.20 17.69
N GLU A 281 -25.28 22.61 17.24
CA GLU A 281 -25.60 21.20 17.49
C GLU A 281 -24.61 20.27 16.76
N ALA A 282 -24.42 20.48 15.45
CA ALA A 282 -23.46 19.72 14.65
C ALA A 282 -22.02 19.86 15.20
N PHE A 283 -21.63 21.07 15.60
CA PHE A 283 -20.34 21.31 16.23
C PHE A 283 -20.18 20.52 17.54
N SER A 284 -21.22 20.46 18.38
CA SER A 284 -21.18 19.66 19.61
C SER A 284 -21.01 18.17 19.34
N ILE A 285 -21.70 17.63 18.34
CA ILE A 285 -21.55 16.24 17.90
C ILE A 285 -20.10 15.98 17.43
N TRP A 286 -19.57 16.85 16.57
CA TRP A 286 -18.20 16.76 16.09
C TRP A 286 -17.18 16.84 17.23
N LYS A 287 -17.29 17.84 18.11
CA LYS A 287 -16.36 18.10 19.22
C LYS A 287 -16.23 16.90 20.15
N ASN A 288 -17.34 16.19 20.40
CA ASN A 288 -17.36 15.01 21.28
C ASN A 288 -16.97 13.71 20.55
N SER A 289 -16.70 13.76 19.25
CA SER A 289 -16.31 12.60 18.46
C SER A 289 -14.79 12.38 18.47
N ARG A 290 -14.35 11.22 17.97
CA ARG A 290 -12.91 10.95 17.74
C ARG A 290 -12.31 11.87 16.67
N HIS A 291 -13.11 12.35 15.72
CA HIS A 291 -12.63 13.24 14.68
C HIS A 291 -12.17 14.58 15.26
N GLY A 292 -12.88 15.14 16.25
CA GLY A 292 -12.49 16.36 16.94
C GLY A 292 -11.22 16.24 17.80
N HIS A 293 -10.69 15.03 17.97
CA HIS A 293 -9.48 14.73 18.76
C HIS A 293 -8.42 13.98 17.93
N ALA A 294 -8.58 13.95 16.59
CA ALA A 294 -7.78 13.10 15.73
C ALA A 294 -6.28 13.42 15.80
N PHE A 295 -5.91 14.71 15.86
CA PHE A 295 -4.50 15.12 15.82
C PHE A 295 -3.71 14.64 17.05
N ALA A 296 -4.31 14.69 18.25
CA ALA A 296 -3.67 14.25 19.49
C ALA A 296 -3.22 12.78 19.46
N THR A 297 -3.87 11.95 18.64
CA THR A 297 -3.47 10.56 18.43
C THR A 297 -2.15 10.43 17.67
N LEU A 298 -1.84 11.39 16.79
CA LEU A 298 -0.56 11.46 16.09
C LEU A 298 0.55 11.97 17.02
N GLU A 299 0.25 12.94 17.89
CA GLU A 299 1.20 13.44 18.89
C GLU A 299 1.66 12.31 19.82
N THR A 300 0.70 11.54 20.33
CA THR A 300 0.96 10.37 21.18
C THR A 300 1.88 9.35 20.51
N LYS A 301 1.83 9.25 19.18
CA LYS A 301 2.61 8.30 18.36
C LYS A 301 3.86 8.91 17.74
N GLY A 302 4.13 10.19 17.94
CA GLY A 302 5.23 10.90 17.25
C GLY A 302 5.04 11.07 15.73
N LYS A 303 3.81 10.92 15.21
CA LYS A 303 3.48 10.98 13.77
C LYS A 303 2.88 12.31 13.29
N HIS A 304 2.85 13.31 14.15
CA HIS A 304 2.23 14.61 13.88
C HIS A 304 3.02 15.51 12.91
N PHE A 305 4.16 15.03 12.41
CA PHE A 305 4.93 15.65 11.33
C PHE A 305 4.90 14.84 10.04
N ASP A 306 4.27 13.66 10.03
CA ASP A 306 4.24 12.79 8.86
C ASP A 306 3.10 13.23 7.92
N PRO A 307 3.39 13.76 6.71
CA PRO A 307 2.37 14.22 5.77
C PRO A 307 1.35 13.14 5.39
N GLU A 308 1.77 11.87 5.31
CA GLU A 308 0.86 10.76 5.00
C GLU A 308 -0.13 10.50 6.15
N CYS A 309 0.28 10.73 7.40
CA CYS A 309 -0.61 10.67 8.55
C CYS A 309 -1.48 11.93 8.66
N LEU A 310 -0.90 13.10 8.40
CA LEU A 310 -1.58 14.40 8.49
C LEU A 310 -2.73 14.48 7.49
N GLU A 311 -2.62 13.88 6.30
CA GLU A 311 -3.67 13.91 5.27
C GLU A 311 -5.06 13.56 5.83
N CYS A 312 -5.12 12.58 6.73
CA CYS A 312 -6.35 12.09 7.34
C CYS A 312 -6.65 12.69 8.72
N HIS A 313 -5.80 13.58 9.24
CA HIS A 313 -5.85 14.05 10.63
C HIS A 313 -5.93 15.58 10.79
N VAL A 314 -5.92 16.32 9.68
CA VAL A 314 -6.07 17.78 9.64
C VAL A 314 -6.97 18.21 8.48
N VAL A 315 -7.34 19.49 8.44
CA VAL A 315 -8.13 20.07 7.35
C VAL A 315 -7.24 20.57 6.22
N GLY A 316 -7.45 20.06 5.00
CA GLY A 316 -6.93 20.69 3.79
C GLY A 316 -5.42 20.58 3.59
N LEU A 317 -4.76 19.51 4.08
CA LEU A 317 -3.35 19.28 3.80
C LEU A 317 -3.07 19.20 2.30
N LYS A 318 -3.90 18.43 1.57
CA LYS A 318 -3.81 18.31 0.12
C LYS A 318 -4.49 19.49 -0.59
N PRO A 319 -4.01 19.85 -1.79
CA PRO A 319 -4.69 20.82 -2.66
C PRO A 319 -6.16 20.45 -2.85
N TRP A 320 -7.06 21.39 -2.53
CA TRP A 320 -8.49 21.14 -2.64
C TRP A 320 -8.91 20.91 -4.10
N LYS A 321 -9.68 19.84 -4.32
CA LYS A 321 -10.29 19.48 -5.59
C LYS A 321 -11.81 19.40 -5.41
N PRO A 322 -12.59 19.96 -6.34
CA PRO A 322 -14.04 19.89 -6.24
C PRO A 322 -14.52 18.45 -6.47
N PRO A 323 -15.52 17.97 -5.72
CA PRO A 323 -16.07 16.61 -5.89
C PRO A 323 -16.95 16.47 -7.14
N LEU A 324 -17.41 17.59 -7.72
CA LEU A 324 -18.26 17.64 -8.91
C LEU A 324 -17.56 18.41 -10.03
N ASN A 325 -17.94 18.12 -11.27
CA ASN A 325 -17.41 18.78 -12.47
C ASN A 325 -17.68 20.29 -12.52
N SER A 326 -18.60 20.80 -11.68
CA SER A 326 -18.93 22.22 -11.58
C SER A 326 -19.16 22.64 -10.12
N VAL A 327 -18.42 23.65 -9.67
CA VAL A 327 -18.66 24.42 -8.43
C VAL A 327 -18.91 25.89 -8.79
N SER A 328 -19.38 26.69 -7.83
CA SER A 328 -19.56 28.13 -8.08
C SER A 328 -18.25 28.80 -8.51
N PRO A 329 -18.29 29.87 -9.34
CA PRO A 329 -17.07 30.59 -9.75
C PRO A 329 -16.21 31.06 -8.57
N ALA A 330 -16.86 31.42 -7.46
CA ALA A 330 -16.18 31.79 -6.22
C ALA A 330 -15.36 30.62 -5.64
N LEU A 331 -15.95 29.43 -5.56
CA LEU A 331 -15.25 28.21 -5.15
C LEU A 331 -14.17 27.81 -6.14
N GLN A 332 -14.40 27.94 -7.45
CA GLN A 332 -13.42 27.59 -8.48
C GLN A 332 -12.08 28.32 -8.30
N SER A 333 -12.10 29.55 -7.79
CA SER A 333 -10.88 30.34 -7.52
C SER A 333 -9.94 29.74 -6.44
N PHE A 334 -10.45 28.78 -5.66
CA PHE A 334 -9.73 28.08 -4.61
C PHE A 334 -9.24 26.69 -5.00
N VAL A 335 -9.56 26.19 -6.20
CA VAL A 335 -9.06 24.89 -6.67
C VAL A 335 -7.52 24.90 -6.65
N GLY A 336 -6.95 23.83 -6.10
CA GLY A 336 -5.50 23.69 -5.93
C GLY A 336 -4.93 24.37 -4.67
N ARG A 337 -5.74 25.09 -3.89
CA ARG A 337 -5.28 25.72 -2.65
C ARG A 337 -5.39 24.77 -1.45
N THR A 338 -4.55 25.00 -0.45
CA THR A 338 -4.42 24.18 0.76
C THR A 338 -4.96 24.91 2.00
N GLY A 339 -5.02 24.18 3.11
CA GLY A 339 -5.45 24.61 4.42
C GLY A 339 -4.34 24.49 5.44
N PHE A 340 -4.31 23.38 6.15
CA PHE A 340 -3.35 23.13 7.21
C PHE A 340 -1.91 23.21 6.70
N LEU A 341 -1.08 23.96 7.43
CA LEU A 341 0.36 24.07 7.24
C LEU A 341 1.06 23.40 8.42
N SER A 342 0.89 23.97 9.61
CA SER A 342 1.46 23.45 10.86
C SER A 342 0.56 23.78 12.04
N PRO A 343 0.77 23.13 13.21
CA PRO A 343 0.06 23.48 14.42
C PRO A 343 0.29 24.95 14.84
N GLN A 344 1.41 25.55 14.47
CA GLN A 344 1.77 26.93 14.81
C GLN A 344 1.15 27.95 13.84
N LEU A 345 1.16 27.67 12.54
CA LEU A 345 0.70 28.60 11.50
C LEU A 345 -0.82 28.52 11.27
N THR A 346 -1.40 27.33 11.45
CA THR A 346 -2.82 27.07 11.21
C THR A 346 -3.46 26.22 12.32
N PRO A 347 -3.38 26.63 13.60
CA PRO A 347 -3.91 25.85 14.73
C PRO A 347 -5.42 25.56 14.60
N GLN A 348 -6.17 26.46 13.96
CA GLN A 348 -7.60 26.34 13.72
C GLN A 348 -7.98 25.21 12.75
N LEU A 349 -7.01 24.62 12.04
CA LEU A 349 -7.22 23.55 11.04
C LEU A 349 -6.76 22.16 11.56
N LEU A 350 -6.41 22.05 12.85
CA LEU A 350 -6.09 20.79 13.50
C LEU A 350 -7.32 19.88 13.63
N ASN A 351 -7.10 18.57 13.58
CA ASN A 351 -8.12 17.52 13.66
C ASN A 351 -8.92 17.33 12.36
N VAL A 352 -9.71 16.25 12.31
CA VAL A 352 -10.69 16.03 11.23
C VAL A 352 -11.92 16.85 11.58
N GLN A 353 -12.25 17.87 10.78
CA GLN A 353 -13.31 18.84 11.06
C GLN A 353 -14.49 18.77 10.08
N CYS A 354 -15.44 19.70 10.22
CA CYS A 354 -16.58 19.88 9.32
C CYS A 354 -16.14 19.92 7.85
N GLU A 355 -15.05 20.62 7.55
CA GLU A 355 -14.59 20.85 6.18
C GLU A 355 -13.90 19.62 5.54
N ASN A 356 -13.51 18.60 6.32
CA ASN A 356 -13.09 17.30 5.76
C ASN A 356 -14.28 16.53 5.16
N CYS A 357 -15.47 16.71 5.71
CA CYS A 357 -16.68 16.03 5.24
C CYS A 357 -17.50 16.87 4.26
N HIS A 358 -17.59 18.17 4.49
CA HIS A 358 -18.46 19.09 3.76
C HIS A 358 -17.73 19.94 2.72
N GLY A 359 -16.39 19.90 2.71
CA GLY A 359 -15.56 20.76 1.90
C GLY A 359 -15.38 22.17 2.50
N PRO A 360 -14.63 23.04 1.81
CA PRO A 360 -14.29 24.36 2.34
C PRO A 360 -15.51 25.27 2.48
N ALA A 361 -15.56 26.04 3.57
CA ALA A 361 -16.70 26.87 3.92
C ALA A 361 -16.47 28.38 3.75
N ARG A 362 -15.30 28.84 3.26
CA ARG A 362 -15.06 30.29 3.10
C ARG A 362 -16.10 30.99 2.21
N VAL A 363 -16.49 30.37 1.11
CA VAL A 363 -17.51 30.92 0.20
C VAL A 363 -18.90 30.82 0.82
N HIS A 364 -19.19 29.72 1.52
CA HIS A 364 -20.43 29.55 2.29
C HIS A 364 -20.60 30.64 3.35
N LEU A 365 -19.54 30.98 4.09
CA LEU A 365 -19.57 32.02 5.11
C LEU A 365 -19.97 33.39 4.54
N ALA A 366 -19.51 33.71 3.33
CA ALA A 366 -19.86 34.96 2.67
C ALA A 366 -21.32 34.98 2.18
N ASN A 367 -21.86 33.85 1.74
CA ASN A 367 -23.24 33.75 1.22
C ASN A 367 -23.96 32.46 1.68
N PRO A 368 -24.37 32.35 2.96
CA PRO A 368 -24.84 31.07 3.54
C PRO A 368 -26.11 30.47 2.91
N VAL A 369 -26.91 31.33 2.29
CA VAL A 369 -28.18 30.95 1.65
C VAL A 369 -27.92 30.29 0.29
N THR A 370 -27.08 30.91 -0.54
CA THR A 370 -26.88 30.51 -1.95
C THR A 370 -25.69 29.59 -2.16
N GLU A 371 -24.67 29.66 -1.30
CA GLU A 371 -23.45 28.87 -1.41
C GLU A 371 -23.47 27.77 -0.36
N LYS A 372 -23.94 26.56 -0.70
CA LYS A 372 -23.92 25.42 0.21
C LYS A 372 -22.54 24.75 0.21
N PRO A 373 -22.13 24.07 1.31
CA PRO A 373 -20.89 23.31 1.32
C PRO A 373 -20.87 22.27 0.17
N PRO A 374 -19.75 22.14 -0.56
CA PRO A 374 -19.73 21.47 -1.86
C PRO A 374 -19.68 19.94 -1.81
N HIS A 375 -19.46 19.33 -0.63
CA HIS A 375 -19.18 17.89 -0.54
C HIS A 375 -20.30 17.08 0.15
N PRO A 376 -20.74 15.95 -0.45
CA PRO A 376 -21.60 14.98 0.22
C PRO A 376 -20.85 14.27 1.36
N ALA A 377 -21.18 14.59 2.61
CA ALA A 377 -20.44 14.09 3.78
C ALA A 377 -20.30 12.56 3.87
N ARG A 378 -21.28 11.79 3.39
CA ARG A 378 -21.21 10.31 3.40
C ARG A 378 -20.05 9.78 2.57
N GLU A 379 -19.75 10.41 1.44
CA GLU A 379 -18.70 9.98 0.50
C GLU A 379 -17.29 10.26 1.04
N ALA A 380 -17.16 11.14 2.03
CA ALA A 380 -15.85 11.50 2.58
C ALA A 380 -15.23 10.38 3.44
N CYS A 381 -16.03 9.44 3.95
CA CYS A 381 -15.56 8.50 4.97
C CYS A 381 -14.43 7.60 4.46
N THR A 382 -14.54 7.10 3.22
CA THR A 382 -13.58 6.15 2.64
C THR A 382 -12.31 6.83 2.13
N THR A 383 -12.22 8.16 2.16
CA THR A 383 -10.97 8.88 1.85
C THR A 383 -9.89 8.61 2.91
N CYS A 384 -10.30 8.40 4.17
CA CYS A 384 -9.41 8.17 5.30
C CYS A 384 -9.56 6.76 5.90
N HIS A 385 -10.77 6.20 5.88
CA HIS A 385 -11.04 4.86 6.41
C HIS A 385 -10.74 3.76 5.38
N VAL A 386 -9.45 3.46 5.22
CA VAL A 386 -8.96 2.33 4.41
C VAL A 386 -8.44 1.19 5.30
N GLY A 387 -8.30 -0.04 4.80
CA GLY A 387 -7.99 -1.22 5.62
C GLY A 387 -6.64 -1.17 6.38
N SER A 388 -5.61 -0.56 5.83
CA SER A 388 -4.32 -0.34 6.50
C SER A 388 -4.48 0.54 7.75
N HIS A 389 -5.25 1.61 7.65
CA HIS A 389 -5.42 2.65 8.68
C HIS A 389 -6.59 2.36 9.65
N SER A 390 -7.71 1.89 9.13
CA SER A 390 -8.96 1.63 9.85
C SER A 390 -9.59 0.30 9.44
N PRO A 391 -8.93 -0.85 9.71
CA PRO A 391 -9.39 -2.18 9.28
C PRO A 391 -10.74 -2.61 9.84
N SER A 392 -11.21 -1.97 10.92
CA SER A 392 -12.51 -2.25 11.55
C SER A 392 -13.61 -1.28 11.10
N PHE A 393 -13.36 -0.48 10.06
CA PHE A 393 -14.36 0.46 9.56
C PHE A 393 -15.58 -0.29 9.04
N ASN A 394 -16.75 0.09 9.52
CA ASN A 394 -18.03 -0.37 9.02
C ASN A 394 -18.96 0.83 8.97
N PHE A 395 -19.36 1.21 7.75
CA PHE A 395 -20.11 2.44 7.52
C PHE A 395 -21.40 2.52 8.35
N GLU A 396 -22.19 1.44 8.36
CA GLU A 396 -23.48 1.37 9.05
C GLU A 396 -23.39 1.59 10.56
N SER A 397 -22.31 1.14 11.21
CA SER A 397 -22.10 1.33 12.64
C SER A 397 -21.34 2.61 13.00
N TYR A 398 -20.60 3.20 12.05
CA TYR A 398 -19.80 4.41 12.27
C TYR A 398 -20.57 5.68 11.96
N TRP A 399 -21.31 5.72 10.84
CA TRP A 399 -22.08 6.89 10.40
C TRP A 399 -23.05 7.45 11.46
N PRO A 400 -23.80 6.63 12.21
CA PRO A 400 -24.72 7.12 13.24
C PRO A 400 -24.05 7.94 14.35
N LYS A 401 -22.74 7.78 14.56
CA LYS A 401 -21.98 8.46 15.63
C LYS A 401 -21.63 9.90 15.30
N ILE A 402 -21.66 10.27 14.01
CA ILE A 402 -21.27 11.60 13.55
C ILE A 402 -22.39 12.30 12.76
N ARG A 403 -23.41 11.57 12.29
CA ARG A 403 -24.53 12.15 11.54
C ARG A 403 -25.22 13.28 12.31
N HIS A 404 -25.56 14.34 11.60
CA HIS A 404 -26.28 15.51 12.10
C HIS A 404 -27.14 16.09 10.97
N LYS A 405 -27.99 17.06 11.31
CA LYS A 405 -28.85 17.78 10.36
C LYS A 405 -28.31 19.17 10.09
#